data_AF-A0A8W8NCC3-F1
#
_entry.id   AF-A0A8W8NCC3-F1
#
_cell.length_a   1.000
_cell.length_b   1.000
_cell.length_c   1.000
_cell.angle_alpha   90.00
_cell.angle_beta   90.00
_cell.angle_gamma   90.00
#
_symmetry.space_group_name_H-M   'P 1'
#
loop_
_entity.id
_entity.type
_entity.pdbx_description
1 polymer ?
#
loop_
_entity_poly.entity_id
_entity_poly.type
_entity_poly.pdbx_seq_one_letter_code
_entity_poly.pdbx_strand_id
1 'polypeptide(L)'
;MFSDSFNETIVSVQNDSHTLWDETSNLRNQTETSIRELRTKSLELSEELKVYNDAFDAALISVKNDSQTLSYEISSLRNETDTSMQELKTVLSELFEEFKRNMTAYGTNQTDNQGGGSGSGSGGHCYNSTTKGCVDQCDSMCDGDYQSCETCNGYVTCANRKLHPRDCPNRFLVWDDQTKTCESVSSTC
;
A
#
# COMPACT_ATOMS: atom_id res chain seq x y z
N MET A 1 65.71 -31.92 69.70
CA MET A 1 66.02 -32.07 68.25
C MET A 1 64.79 -32.44 67.41
N PHE A 2 64.15 -33.60 67.58
CA PHE A 2 62.91 -33.91 66.82
C PHE A 2 61.70 -33.05 67.23
N SER A 3 61.58 -32.70 68.52
CA SER A 3 60.48 -31.88 69.02
C SER A 3 60.50 -30.44 68.50
N ASP A 4 61.69 -29.89 68.24
CA ASP A 4 61.86 -28.47 67.88
C ASP A 4 61.47 -28.25 66.41
N SER A 5 61.90 -29.15 65.51
CA SER A 5 61.54 -29.13 64.09
C SER A 5 60.04 -29.35 63.85
N PHE A 6 59.39 -30.20 64.66
CA PHE A 6 57.95 -30.39 64.58
C PHE A 6 57.16 -29.13 64.98
N ASN A 7 57.62 -28.41 66.01
CA ASN A 7 56.98 -27.19 66.48
C ASN A 7 57.12 -26.04 65.47
N GLU A 8 58.29 -25.88 64.84
CA GLU A 8 58.48 -24.90 63.76
C GLU A 8 57.55 -25.15 62.57
N THR A 9 57.37 -26.42 62.20
CA THR A 9 56.45 -26.81 61.11
C THR A 9 55.00 -26.45 61.44
N ILE A 10 54.56 -26.70 62.69
CA ILE A 10 53.21 -26.34 63.13
C ILE A 10 52.98 -24.83 63.05
N VAL A 11 53.93 -24.03 63.54
CA VAL A 11 53.82 -22.56 63.50
C VAL A 11 53.77 -22.04 62.07
N SER A 12 54.58 -22.59 61.16
CA SER A 12 54.52 -22.24 59.73
C SER A 12 53.15 -22.53 59.14
N VAL A 13 52.61 -23.73 59.35
CA VAL A 13 51.29 -24.13 58.84
C VAL A 13 50.17 -23.25 59.41
N GLN A 14 50.26 -22.86 60.69
CA GLN A 14 49.30 -21.94 61.28
C GLN A 14 49.33 -20.56 60.63
N ASN A 15 50.53 -20.00 60.41
CA ASN A 15 50.69 -18.71 59.74
C ASN A 15 50.15 -18.76 58.31
N ASP A 16 50.49 -19.80 57.54
CA ASP A 16 50.01 -19.99 56.17
C ASP A 16 48.47 -20.09 56.13
N SER A 17 47.88 -20.83 57.08
CA SER A 17 46.43 -20.94 57.23
C SER A 17 45.78 -19.57 57.49
N HIS A 18 46.35 -18.76 58.38
CA HIS A 18 45.86 -17.41 58.66
C HIS A 18 45.92 -16.50 57.43
N THR A 19 47.04 -16.51 56.69
CA THR A 19 47.18 -15.75 55.44
C THR A 19 46.13 -16.17 54.41
N LEU A 20 45.92 -17.47 54.21
CA LEU A 20 44.89 -17.98 53.29
C LEU A 20 43.47 -17.55 53.71
N TRP A 21 43.18 -17.52 55.00
CA TRP A 21 41.89 -17.02 55.50
C TRP A 21 41.68 -15.54 55.21
N ASP A 22 42.71 -14.71 55.40
CA ASP A 22 42.64 -13.27 55.12
C ASP A 22 42.47 -12.99 53.62
N GLU A 23 43.21 -13.69 52.77
CA GLU A 23 43.05 -13.61 51.31
C GLU A 23 41.66 -14.04 50.86
N THR A 24 41.15 -15.16 51.40
CA THR A 24 39.80 -15.66 51.10
C THR A 24 38.72 -14.68 51.55
N SER A 25 38.90 -14.06 52.72
CA SER A 25 37.98 -13.03 53.25
C SER A 25 37.97 -11.78 52.36
N ASN A 26 39.14 -11.31 51.94
CA ASN A 26 39.26 -10.17 51.03
C ASN A 26 38.59 -10.46 49.68
N LEU A 27 38.87 -11.62 49.09
CA LEU A 27 38.24 -12.06 47.84
C LEU A 27 36.72 -12.16 47.95
N ARG A 28 36.20 -12.68 49.07
CA ARG A 28 34.75 -12.69 49.35
C ARG A 28 34.18 -11.28 49.37
N ASN A 29 34.80 -10.36 50.08
CA ASN A 29 34.33 -8.97 50.19
C ASN A 29 34.35 -8.24 48.84
N GLN A 30 35.39 -8.44 48.03
CA GLN A 30 35.45 -7.92 46.67
C GLN A 30 34.32 -8.50 45.80
N THR A 31 34.12 -9.82 45.85
CA THR A 31 33.06 -10.51 45.12
C THR A 31 31.68 -9.98 45.51
N GLU A 32 31.40 -9.82 46.80
CA GLU A 32 30.15 -9.25 47.29
C GLU A 32 29.93 -7.82 46.82
N THR A 33 30.99 -7.02 46.74
CA THR A 33 30.95 -5.63 46.24
C THR A 33 30.59 -5.61 44.76
N SER A 34 31.28 -6.40 43.94
CA SER A 34 30.96 -6.51 42.51
C SER A 34 29.54 -7.03 42.25
N ILE A 35 29.05 -7.98 43.06
CA ILE A 35 27.66 -8.45 42.97
C ILE A 35 26.66 -7.32 43.29
N ARG A 36 26.93 -6.50 44.31
CA ARG A 36 26.06 -5.35 44.63
C ARG A 36 26.05 -4.33 43.51
N GLU A 37 27.21 -3.98 42.95
CA GLU A 37 27.30 -3.05 41.82
C GLU A 37 26.55 -3.55 40.59
N LEU A 38 26.68 -4.85 40.26
CA LEU A 38 25.94 -5.47 39.16
C LEU A 38 24.43 -5.43 39.38
N ARG A 39 23.96 -5.65 40.61
CA ARG A 39 22.53 -5.54 40.94
C ARG A 39 22.02 -4.12 40.79
N THR A 40 22.76 -3.12 41.25
CA THR A 40 22.40 -1.71 41.08
C THR A 40 22.29 -1.34 39.60
N LYS A 41 23.30 -1.68 38.79
CA LYS A 41 23.28 -1.43 37.34
C LYS A 41 22.13 -2.16 36.65
N SER A 42 21.82 -3.38 37.07
CA SER A 42 20.67 -4.13 36.54
C SER A 42 19.33 -3.47 36.86
N LEU A 43 19.21 -2.81 38.02
CA LEU A 43 18.00 -2.06 38.40
C LEU A 43 17.89 -0.77 37.59
N GLU A 44 18.98 0.00 37.47
CA GLU A 44 19.03 1.22 36.65
C GLU A 44 18.62 0.93 35.20
N LEU A 45 19.18 -0.12 34.60
CA LEU A 45 18.84 -0.54 33.24
C LEU A 45 17.36 -0.95 33.11
N SER A 46 16.80 -1.61 34.14
CA SER A 46 15.39 -1.99 34.15
C SER A 46 14.47 -0.78 34.23
N GLU A 47 14.86 0.27 34.94
CA GLU A 47 14.09 1.52 35.04
C GLU A 47 14.16 2.30 33.73
N GLU A 48 15.34 2.40 33.11
CA GLU A 48 15.50 3.03 31.78
C GLU A 48 14.65 2.32 30.71
N LEU A 49 14.67 0.98 30.69
CA LEU A 49 13.86 0.20 29.77
C LEU A 49 12.36 0.43 29.96
N LYS A 50 11.92 0.61 31.22
CA LYS A 50 10.53 0.92 31.53
C LYS A 50 10.13 2.28 31.00
N VAL A 51 10.95 3.32 31.23
CA VAL A 51 10.71 4.67 30.71
C VAL A 51 10.62 4.66 29.18
N TYR A 52 11.50 3.90 28.52
CA TYR A 52 11.47 3.74 27.07
C TYR A 52 10.18 3.09 26.59
N ASN A 53 9.75 1.99 27.22
CA ASN A 53 8.50 1.30 26.86
C ASN A 53 7.26 2.19 27.07
N ASP A 54 7.20 2.91 28.18
CA ASP A 54 6.08 3.84 28.46
C ASP A 54 6.01 4.96 27.40
N ALA A 55 7.16 5.49 26.97
CA ALA A 55 7.24 6.49 25.91
C ALA A 55 6.82 5.92 24.55
N PHE A 56 7.24 4.69 24.25
CA PHE A 56 6.86 3.98 23.03
C PHE A 56 5.34 3.74 22.97
N ASP A 57 4.73 3.27 24.07
CA ASP A 57 3.30 3.02 24.16
C ASP A 57 2.50 4.32 23.99
N ALA A 58 2.95 5.41 24.61
CA ALA A 58 2.33 6.72 24.45
C ALA A 58 2.38 7.20 22.98
N ALA A 59 3.53 7.04 22.31
CA ALA A 59 3.69 7.38 20.90
C ALA A 59 2.78 6.52 20.01
N LEU A 60 2.67 5.22 20.29
CA LEU A 60 1.81 4.30 19.57
C LEU A 60 0.33 4.69 19.69
N ILE A 61 -0.13 5.07 20.88
CA ILE A 61 -1.50 5.56 21.10
C ILE A 61 -1.74 6.86 20.31
N SER A 62 -0.79 7.80 20.31
CA SER A 62 -0.88 9.05 19.55
C SER A 62 -1.06 8.77 18.05
N VAL A 63 -0.16 7.97 17.47
CA VAL A 63 -0.21 7.61 16.04
C VAL A 63 -1.53 6.93 15.68
N LYS A 64 -2.04 6.07 16.56
CA LYS A 64 -3.33 5.41 16.35
C LYS A 64 -4.50 6.40 16.30
N ASN A 65 -4.52 7.38 17.20
CA ASN A 65 -5.56 8.41 17.22
C ASN A 65 -5.49 9.30 15.97
N ASP A 66 -4.28 9.71 15.57
CA ASP A 66 -4.08 10.52 14.36
C ASP A 66 -4.53 9.76 13.11
N SER A 67 -4.21 8.47 13.02
CA SER A 67 -4.67 7.59 11.93
C SER A 67 -6.20 7.49 11.86
N GLN A 68 -6.88 7.42 13.00
CA GLN A 68 -8.34 7.39 13.05
C GLN A 68 -8.96 8.71 12.58
N THR A 69 -8.39 9.84 13.01
CA THR A 69 -8.81 11.18 12.57
C THR A 69 -8.67 11.32 11.05
N LEU A 70 -7.52 10.95 10.50
CA LEU A 70 -7.29 10.98 9.05
C LEU A 70 -8.28 10.08 8.29
N SER A 71 -8.58 8.88 8.84
CA SER A 71 -9.57 7.99 8.24
C SER A 71 -10.96 8.62 8.19
N TYR A 72 -11.35 9.36 9.22
CA TYR A 72 -12.63 10.07 9.26
C TYR A 72 -12.67 11.22 8.24
N GLU A 73 -11.60 12.02 8.17
CA GLU A 73 -11.50 13.14 7.23
C GLU A 73 -11.55 12.66 5.77
N ILE A 74 -10.82 11.60 5.43
CA ILE A 74 -10.85 10.98 4.09
C ILE A 74 -12.26 10.51 3.74
N SER A 75 -12.98 9.93 4.72
CA SER A 75 -14.35 9.47 4.51
C SER A 75 -15.31 10.63 4.26
N SER A 76 -15.15 11.75 4.98
CA SER A 76 -15.94 12.97 4.75
C SER A 76 -15.71 13.54 3.35
N LEU A 77 -14.43 13.70 2.97
CA LEU A 77 -14.06 14.24 1.65
C LEU A 77 -14.59 13.37 0.51
N ARG A 78 -14.55 12.04 0.67
CA ARG A 78 -15.12 11.11 -0.30
C ARG A 78 -16.61 11.33 -0.47
N ASN A 79 -17.36 11.44 0.63
CA ASN A 79 -18.79 11.68 0.59
C ASN A 79 -19.13 13.01 -0.11
N GLU A 80 -18.39 14.08 0.21
CA GLU A 80 -18.58 15.40 -0.42
C GLU A 80 -18.30 15.36 -1.93
N THR A 81 -17.25 14.64 -2.34
CA THR A 81 -16.91 14.44 -3.76
C THR A 81 -18.00 13.65 -4.49
N ASP A 82 -18.51 12.58 -3.87
CA ASP A 82 -19.58 11.77 -4.42
C ASP A 82 -20.86 12.60 -4.59
N THR A 83 -21.21 13.44 -3.59
CA THR A 83 -22.34 14.37 -3.70
C THR A 83 -22.16 15.35 -4.87
N SER A 84 -21.01 16.00 -4.96
CA SER A 84 -20.71 16.97 -6.02
C SER A 84 -20.78 16.32 -7.41
N MET A 85 -20.28 15.10 -7.55
CA MET A 85 -20.34 14.34 -8.79
C MET A 85 -21.77 13.95 -9.19
N GLN A 86 -22.63 13.62 -8.22
CA GLN A 86 -24.04 13.33 -8.52
C GLN A 86 -24.80 14.59 -8.95
N GLU A 87 -24.50 15.75 -8.36
CA GLU A 87 -25.08 17.02 -8.78
C GLU A 87 -24.66 17.36 -10.21
N LEU A 88 -23.36 17.27 -10.53
CA LEU A 88 -22.85 17.48 -11.88
C LEU A 88 -23.48 16.51 -12.90
N LYS A 89 -23.63 15.23 -12.53
CA LYS A 89 -24.28 14.23 -13.38
C LYS A 89 -25.74 14.58 -13.65
N THR A 90 -26.44 15.13 -12.65
CA THR A 90 -27.83 15.57 -12.77
C THR A 90 -27.94 16.74 -13.74
N VAL A 91 -27.12 17.79 -13.55
CA VAL A 91 -27.09 18.96 -14.45
C VAL A 91 -26.76 18.56 -15.89
N LEU A 92 -25.77 17.68 -16.09
CA LEU A 92 -25.41 17.21 -17.42
C LEU A 92 -26.55 16.44 -18.09
N SER A 93 -27.30 15.65 -17.31
CA SER A 93 -28.46 14.90 -17.81
C SER A 93 -29.58 15.84 -18.25
N GLU A 94 -29.86 16.88 -17.47
CA GLU A 94 -30.87 17.90 -17.81
C GLU A 94 -30.51 18.64 -19.11
N LEU A 95 -29.25 19.09 -19.23
CA LEU A 95 -28.74 19.73 -20.45
C LEU A 95 -28.86 18.83 -21.68
N PHE A 96 -28.55 17.54 -21.53
CA PHE A 96 -28.65 16.59 -22.63
C PHE A 96 -30.11 16.36 -23.08
N GLU A 97 -31.06 16.30 -22.14
CA GLU A 97 -32.49 16.20 -22.47
C GLU A 97 -33.06 17.49 -23.06
N GLU A 98 -32.56 18.66 -22.66
CA GLU A 98 -32.87 19.93 -23.34
C GLU A 98 -32.33 19.96 -24.77
N PHE A 99 -31.08 19.55 -24.97
CA PHE A 99 -30.46 19.48 -26.30
C PHE A 99 -31.24 18.55 -27.23
N LYS A 100 -31.61 17.35 -26.75
CA LYS A 100 -32.47 16.42 -27.49
C LYS A 100 -33.78 17.08 -27.91
N ARG A 101 -34.50 17.71 -26.96
CA ARG A 101 -35.79 18.37 -27.25
C ARG A 101 -35.66 19.44 -28.33
N ASN A 102 -34.61 20.26 -28.28
CA ASN A 102 -34.37 21.29 -29.29
C ASN A 102 -34.13 20.70 -30.69
N MET A 103 -33.36 19.61 -30.77
CA MET A 103 -33.09 18.92 -32.03
C MET A 103 -34.35 18.28 -32.64
N THR A 104 -35.23 17.68 -31.83
CA THR A 104 -36.48 17.07 -32.34
C THR A 104 -37.45 18.12 -32.88
N ALA A 105 -37.51 19.31 -32.27
CA ALA A 105 -38.33 20.43 -32.74
C ALA A 105 -37.86 20.98 -34.10
N TYR A 106 -36.55 20.93 -34.36
CA TYR A 106 -35.99 21.34 -35.66
C TYR A 106 -36.33 20.35 -36.79
N GLY A 107 -36.44 19.04 -36.47
CA GLY A 107 -36.81 18.00 -37.42
C GLY A 107 -38.29 18.03 -37.87
N THR A 108 -39.20 18.58 -37.06
CA THR A 108 -40.63 18.65 -37.39
C THR A 108 -41.02 19.78 -38.35
N ASN A 109 -40.09 20.67 -38.73
CA ASN A 109 -40.33 21.72 -39.73
C ASN A 109 -39.92 21.31 -41.17
N GLN A 110 -39.53 20.06 -41.39
CA GLN A 110 -39.23 19.50 -42.71
C GLN A 110 -40.01 18.21 -42.95
N THR A 111 -41.34 18.30 -43.06
CA THR A 111 -42.15 17.30 -43.76
C THR A 111 -43.23 18.00 -44.58
N ASP A 112 -42.81 18.57 -45.71
CA ASP A 112 -43.61 18.67 -46.93
C ASP A 112 -42.64 18.55 -48.10
N ASN A 113 -42.31 17.31 -48.46
CA ASN A 113 -42.23 16.81 -49.84
C ASN A 113 -41.45 15.50 -49.90
N GLN A 114 -42.16 14.51 -50.45
CA GLN A 114 -41.72 13.49 -51.39
C GLN A 114 -40.33 12.85 -51.26
N GLY A 115 -40.32 11.52 -51.32
CA GLY A 115 -39.31 10.83 -52.12
C GLY A 115 -38.90 9.49 -51.54
N GLY A 116 -39.35 8.42 -52.18
CA GLY A 116 -38.87 7.07 -51.90
C GLY A 116 -37.36 6.90 -52.14
N GLY A 117 -36.82 5.86 -51.51
CA GLY A 117 -35.43 5.42 -51.62
C GLY A 117 -35.02 4.73 -50.33
N SER A 118 -35.51 3.52 -50.03
CA SER A 118 -34.75 2.29 -50.28
C SER A 118 -33.28 2.54 -50.61
N GLY A 119 -32.43 2.46 -49.57
CA GLY A 119 -30.98 2.58 -49.67
C GLY A 119 -30.32 2.09 -48.40
N SER A 120 -30.38 0.78 -48.14
CA SER A 120 -29.48 0.09 -47.22
C SER A 120 -28.02 0.29 -47.69
N GLY A 121 -27.38 1.34 -47.23
CA GLY A 121 -25.95 1.56 -47.31
C GLY A 121 -25.34 1.36 -45.93
N SER A 122 -24.88 0.15 -45.63
CA SER A 122 -24.16 -0.20 -44.40
C SER A 122 -22.79 0.49 -44.33
N GLY A 123 -22.76 1.79 -44.07
CA GLY A 123 -21.58 2.56 -43.68
C GLY A 123 -21.50 2.62 -42.16
N GLY A 124 -21.08 1.51 -41.54
CA GLY A 124 -21.16 1.31 -40.08
C GLY A 124 -20.37 2.34 -39.29
N HIS A 125 -21.05 3.02 -38.37
CA HIS A 125 -20.39 3.72 -37.28
C HIS A 125 -19.60 2.70 -36.45
N CYS A 126 -18.28 2.89 -36.36
CA CYS A 126 -17.43 2.12 -35.46
C CYS A 126 -17.23 2.92 -34.16
N TYR A 127 -17.02 2.20 -33.06
CA TYR A 127 -16.79 2.78 -31.74
C TYR A 127 -15.28 2.93 -31.48
N ASN A 128 -14.85 4.14 -31.15
CA ASN A 128 -13.46 4.45 -30.79
C ASN A 128 -13.16 4.28 -29.29
N SER A 129 -14.17 4.00 -28.48
CA SER A 129 -14.04 3.91 -27.03
C SER A 129 -14.98 2.83 -26.49
N THR A 130 -14.48 2.03 -25.56
CA THR A 130 -15.27 1.05 -24.85
C THR A 130 -15.99 1.69 -23.69
N THR A 131 -17.31 1.84 -23.81
CA THR A 131 -18.19 2.12 -22.66
C THR A 131 -18.14 0.99 -21.60
N LYS A 132 -17.60 -0.19 -21.94
CA LYS A 132 -17.45 -1.37 -21.07
C LYS A 132 -16.02 -1.60 -20.52
N GLY A 133 -15.06 -0.71 -20.76
CA GLY A 133 -13.71 -0.78 -20.18
C GLY A 133 -12.74 -1.79 -20.81
N CYS A 134 -13.19 -2.78 -21.59
CA CYS A 134 -12.33 -3.70 -22.33
C CYS A 134 -12.98 -4.20 -23.64
N VAL A 135 -12.18 -4.73 -24.57
CA VAL A 135 -12.59 -5.29 -25.87
C VAL A 135 -12.23 -6.77 -25.96
N ASP A 136 -13.22 -7.58 -26.32
CA ASP A 136 -13.08 -9.00 -26.67
C ASP A 136 -13.52 -9.31 -28.12
N GLN A 137 -14.07 -8.32 -28.85
CA GLN A 137 -14.49 -8.43 -30.25
C GLN A 137 -14.35 -7.11 -31.01
N CYS A 138 -13.98 -7.15 -32.29
CA CYS A 138 -13.71 -5.96 -33.12
C CYS A 138 -14.80 -5.65 -34.17
N ASP A 139 -15.94 -6.36 -34.18
CA ASP A 139 -16.97 -6.24 -35.24
C ASP A 139 -17.54 -4.82 -35.37
N SER A 140 -17.63 -4.11 -34.24
CA SER A 140 -18.13 -2.73 -34.15
C SER A 140 -17.06 -1.75 -33.68
N MET A 141 -15.81 -2.17 -33.55
CA MET A 141 -14.71 -1.30 -33.09
C MET A 141 -14.00 -0.68 -34.28
N CYS A 142 -13.53 0.56 -34.12
CA CYS A 142 -12.64 1.15 -35.11
C CYS A 142 -11.27 0.46 -35.07
N ASP A 143 -10.46 0.68 -36.11
CA ASP A 143 -9.09 0.19 -36.09
C ASP A 143 -8.29 0.96 -35.03
N GLY A 144 -7.59 0.23 -34.16
CA GLY A 144 -6.88 0.81 -33.02
C GLY A 144 -6.53 -0.20 -31.94
N ASP A 145 -5.89 0.29 -30.88
CA ASP A 145 -5.50 -0.51 -29.71
C ASP A 145 -6.43 -0.25 -28.53
N TYR A 146 -6.81 -1.32 -27.85
CA TYR A 146 -7.80 -1.32 -26.79
C TYR A 146 -7.44 -2.27 -25.65
N GLN A 147 -7.91 -1.99 -24.45
CA GLN A 147 -7.78 -2.85 -23.28
C GLN A 147 -8.32 -4.27 -23.57
N SER A 148 -7.52 -5.29 -23.27
CA SER A 148 -7.95 -6.68 -23.35
C SER A 148 -8.88 -7.03 -22.19
N CYS A 149 -9.96 -7.77 -22.45
CA CYS A 149 -10.80 -8.33 -21.38
C CYS A 149 -10.18 -9.57 -20.70
N GLU A 150 -9.11 -10.13 -21.27
CA GLU A 150 -8.50 -11.37 -20.78
C GLU A 150 -7.30 -11.13 -19.85
N THR A 151 -6.58 -10.02 -20.02
CA THR A 151 -5.34 -9.75 -19.28
C THR A 151 -5.06 -8.25 -19.15
N CYS A 152 -4.44 -7.85 -18.03
CA CYS A 152 -3.88 -6.51 -17.87
C CYS A 152 -2.47 -6.39 -18.47
N ASN A 153 -1.74 -7.49 -18.61
CA ASN A 153 -0.36 -7.49 -19.13
C ASN A 153 -0.29 -7.49 -20.67
N GLY A 154 -1.40 -7.17 -21.32
CA GLY A 154 -1.56 -7.14 -22.76
C GLY A 154 -2.79 -6.34 -23.17
N TYR A 155 -2.94 -6.16 -24.47
CA TYR A 155 -4.00 -5.37 -25.10
C TYR A 155 -4.45 -6.06 -26.39
N VAL A 156 -5.49 -5.54 -27.03
CA VAL A 156 -5.95 -6.04 -28.32
C VAL A 156 -5.86 -4.94 -29.36
N THR A 157 -5.35 -5.29 -30.54
CA THR A 157 -5.41 -4.44 -31.72
C THR A 157 -6.59 -4.88 -32.57
N CYS A 158 -7.53 -3.99 -32.83
CA CYS A 158 -8.54 -4.17 -33.87
C CYS A 158 -7.98 -3.67 -35.21
N ALA A 159 -8.02 -4.53 -36.23
CA ALA A 159 -7.65 -4.15 -37.59
C ALA A 159 -8.55 -4.86 -38.60
N ASN A 160 -9.25 -4.11 -39.45
CA ASN A 160 -10.22 -4.65 -40.41
C ASN A 160 -11.25 -5.57 -39.74
N ARG A 161 -11.77 -5.15 -38.57
CA ARG A 161 -12.70 -5.90 -37.71
C ARG A 161 -12.17 -7.25 -37.18
N LYS A 162 -10.86 -7.50 -37.27
CA LYS A 162 -10.21 -8.66 -36.66
C LYS A 162 -9.51 -8.27 -35.37
N LEU A 163 -9.64 -9.12 -34.36
CA LEU A 163 -8.99 -8.97 -33.08
C LEU A 163 -7.62 -9.63 -33.10
N HIS A 164 -6.60 -8.89 -32.66
CA HIS A 164 -5.23 -9.36 -32.53
C HIS A 164 -4.74 -9.14 -31.10
N PRO A 165 -4.57 -10.20 -30.29
CA PRO A 165 -4.00 -10.05 -28.96
C PRO A 165 -2.52 -9.66 -29.04
N ARG A 166 -2.12 -8.77 -28.13
CA ARG A 166 -0.76 -8.24 -28.02
C ARG A 166 -0.32 -8.29 -26.56
N ASP A 167 0.90 -8.73 -26.34
CA ASP A 167 1.53 -8.68 -25.02
C ASP A 167 2.26 -7.35 -24.84
N CYS A 168 2.29 -6.84 -23.62
CA CYS A 168 3.19 -5.75 -23.29
C CYS A 168 4.66 -6.17 -23.44
N PRO A 169 5.58 -5.27 -23.83
CA PRO A 169 6.99 -5.61 -24.08
C PRO A 169 7.70 -6.25 -22.88
N ASN A 170 7.21 -5.99 -21.68
CA ASN A 170 7.69 -6.57 -20.43
C ASN A 170 6.50 -7.06 -19.61
N ARG A 171 6.60 -8.27 -19.07
CA ARG A 171 5.58 -8.91 -18.22
C ARG A 171 5.23 -8.14 -16.95
N PHE A 172 6.04 -7.17 -16.54
CA PHE A 172 5.77 -6.29 -15.39
C PHE A 172 5.05 -5.00 -15.76
N LEU A 173 4.79 -4.78 -17.05
CA LEU A 173 3.97 -3.67 -17.52
C LEU A 173 2.52 -4.13 -17.71
N VAL A 174 1.61 -3.20 -17.54
CA VAL A 174 0.18 -3.35 -17.72
C VAL A 174 -0.33 -2.31 -18.71
N TRP A 175 -1.30 -2.67 -19.54
CA TRP A 175 -1.92 -1.75 -20.49
C TRP A 175 -2.75 -0.69 -19.77
N ASP A 176 -2.55 0.58 -20.12
CA ASP A 176 -3.41 1.70 -19.73
C ASP A 176 -4.13 2.24 -20.97
N ASP A 177 -5.46 2.15 -20.94
CA ASP A 177 -6.32 2.52 -22.08
C ASP A 177 -6.51 4.03 -22.23
N GLN A 178 -6.21 4.82 -21.19
CA GLN A 178 -6.22 6.29 -21.28
C GLN A 178 -4.98 6.79 -22.03
N THR A 179 -3.81 6.23 -21.73
CA THR A 179 -2.54 6.61 -22.39
C THR A 179 -2.28 5.82 -23.67
N LYS A 180 -2.99 4.70 -23.88
CA LYS A 180 -2.80 3.76 -24.99
C LYS A 180 -1.38 3.20 -25.03
N THR A 181 -0.83 2.87 -23.87
CA THR A 181 0.54 2.35 -23.73
C THR A 181 0.65 1.32 -22.60
N CYS A 182 1.76 0.58 -22.58
CA CYS A 182 2.09 -0.34 -21.50
C CYS A 182 2.93 0.39 -20.44
N GLU A 183 2.36 0.55 -19.25
CA GLU A 183 2.92 1.32 -18.14
C GLU A 183 3.19 0.42 -16.93
N SER A 184 3.94 0.89 -15.93
CA SER A 184 4.17 0.13 -14.70
C SER A 184 2.93 0.03 -13.80
N VAL A 185 1.97 0.94 -13.98
CA VAL A 185 0.69 1.01 -13.26
C VAL A 185 -0.37 1.46 -14.27
N SER A 186 -1.57 0.89 -14.21
CA SER A 186 -2.69 1.27 -15.08
C SER A 186 -3.82 1.89 -14.26
N SER A 187 -4.53 2.83 -14.87
CA SER A 187 -5.77 3.42 -14.35
C SER A 187 -7.02 2.69 -14.85
N THR A 188 -6.87 1.80 -15.83
CA THR A 188 -7.98 1.10 -16.52
C THR A 188 -7.95 -0.42 -16.34
N CYS A 189 -6.87 -0.93 -15.75
CA CYS A 189 -6.65 -2.28 -15.29
C CYS A 189 -6.03 -2.20 -13.88
#